data_AF-A0A1Y6BJL4-F1
#
_entry.id   AF-A0A1Y6BJL4-F1
#
_cell.length_a   1.000
_cell.length_b   1.000
_cell.length_c   1.000
_cell.angle_alpha   90.00
_cell.angle_beta   90.00
_cell.angle_gamma   90.00
#
_symmetry.space_group_name_H-M   'P 1'
#
loop_
_entity.id
_entity.type
_entity.pdbx_description
1 polymer ?
#
loop_
_entity_poly.entity_id
_entity_poly.type
_entity_poly.pdbx_seq_one_letter_code
_entity_poly.pdbx_strand_id
1 'polypeptide(L)'
;MPDRRPPPLPSQRQNDPASAAPALHQEFADPRLPSLFDHWQAIRGTRIAPLGRDLELAAIPRLLPIIDLIEVLRAPLRFRHRLFGSELVARNGRDVTGLEIDAALHGDAATEIRATLATIVEQVRPYRRLARQDWANRPWLSVEAIELPLVDETGAVVQILRGVTYGIVQPPLEQRLSFEPLLPPERPVRA
;
A
#
# COMPACT_ATOMS: atom_id res chain seq x y z
N MET A 1 32.05 -24.44 48.08
CA MET A 1 32.12 -23.90 46.71
C MET A 1 30.93 -24.44 45.93
N PRO A 2 29.77 -23.76 45.89
CA PRO A 2 28.64 -24.21 45.09
C PRO A 2 28.62 -23.54 43.72
N ASP A 3 28.42 -24.41 42.73
CA ASP A 3 28.25 -24.22 41.29
C ASP A 3 27.12 -23.20 40.96
N ARG A 4 27.46 -22.09 40.30
CA ARG A 4 26.49 -21.09 39.81
C ARG A 4 26.19 -21.37 38.34
N ARG A 5 25.11 -22.11 38.07
CA ARG A 5 24.51 -22.14 36.73
C ARG A 5 23.80 -20.82 36.44
N PRO A 6 23.99 -20.20 35.25
CA PRO A 6 23.21 -19.04 34.86
C PRO A 6 21.73 -19.40 34.62
N PRO A 7 20.79 -18.46 34.83
CA PRO A 7 19.37 -18.71 34.58
C PRO A 7 19.10 -18.96 33.09
N PRO A 8 18.08 -19.77 32.74
CA PRO A 8 17.73 -20.00 31.34
C PRO A 8 17.24 -18.70 30.69
N LEU A 9 17.68 -18.48 29.44
CA LEU A 9 17.23 -17.39 28.57
C LEU A 9 15.69 -17.43 28.44
N PRO A 10 15.01 -16.27 28.40
CA PRO A 10 13.58 -16.23 28.20
C PRO A 10 13.22 -16.89 26.86
N SER A 11 12.37 -17.91 26.94
CA SER A 11 11.83 -18.67 25.82
C SER A 11 11.25 -17.71 24.78
N GLN A 12 11.72 -17.86 23.54
CA GLN A 12 11.21 -17.10 22.41
C GLN A 12 9.70 -17.30 22.33
N ARG A 13 8.95 -16.19 22.41
CA ARG A 13 7.52 -16.21 22.11
C ARG A 13 7.36 -16.68 20.68
N GLN A 14 6.71 -17.81 20.53
CA GLN A 14 6.22 -18.33 19.26
C GLN A 14 5.32 -17.24 18.67
N ASN A 15 5.76 -16.62 17.56
CA ASN A 15 4.96 -15.65 16.83
C ASN A 15 3.82 -16.41 16.14
N ASP A 16 2.65 -16.41 16.78
CA ASP A 16 1.40 -16.83 16.15
C ASP A 16 1.03 -15.85 15.03
N PRO A 17 0.79 -16.31 13.79
CA PRO A 17 0.47 -15.43 12.65
C PRO A 17 -0.87 -14.70 12.78
N ALA A 18 -1.71 -15.08 13.75
CA ALA A 18 -2.96 -14.38 14.09
C ALA A 18 -2.76 -13.15 15.00
N SER A 19 -1.55 -12.94 15.57
CA SER A 19 -1.25 -11.82 16.48
C SER A 19 -0.61 -10.59 15.80
N ALA A 20 -0.41 -10.62 14.48
CA ALA A 20 0.34 -9.58 13.75
C ALA A 20 -0.49 -8.34 13.37
N ALA A 21 -1.80 -8.47 13.21
CA ALA A 21 -2.69 -7.36 12.85
C ALA A 21 -2.61 -6.15 13.80
N PRO A 22 -2.63 -6.30 15.15
CA PRO A 22 -2.54 -5.15 16.05
C PRO A 22 -1.17 -4.44 16.04
N ALA A 23 -0.09 -5.14 15.66
CA ALA A 23 1.24 -4.50 15.53
C ALA A 23 1.30 -3.62 14.28
N LEU A 24 0.80 -4.12 13.15
CA LEU A 24 0.74 -3.36 11.90
C LEU A 24 -0.06 -2.06 12.06
N HIS A 25 -1.19 -2.10 12.78
CA HIS A 25 -2.00 -0.91 13.02
C HIS A 25 -1.28 0.21 13.77
N GLN A 26 -0.30 -0.13 14.63
CA GLN A 26 0.48 0.84 15.41
C GLN A 26 1.59 1.50 14.56
N GLU A 27 1.91 0.94 13.40
CA GLU A 27 2.94 1.47 12.51
C GLU A 27 2.42 2.54 11.54
N PHE A 28 1.11 2.55 11.28
CA PHE A 28 0.46 3.53 10.39
C PHE A 28 -0.01 4.76 11.15
N ALA A 29 0.14 5.94 10.54
CA ALA A 29 -0.33 7.19 11.14
C ALA A 29 -1.86 7.30 11.10
N ASP A 30 -2.50 6.75 10.07
CA ASP A 30 -3.95 6.74 9.89
C ASP A 30 -4.49 5.31 9.96
N PRO A 31 -5.42 4.98 10.89
CA PRO A 31 -5.93 3.63 11.08
C PRO A 31 -6.77 3.11 9.91
N ARG A 32 -7.18 3.97 8.97
CA ARG A 32 -7.91 3.58 7.77
C ARG A 32 -7.03 2.77 6.80
N LEU A 33 -5.72 3.01 6.79
CA LEU A 33 -4.77 2.26 5.97
C LEU A 33 -4.72 0.78 6.37
N PRO A 34 -4.37 0.41 7.62
CA PRO A 34 -4.35 -0.99 8.01
C PRO A 34 -5.75 -1.64 7.95
N SER A 35 -6.83 -0.88 8.16
CA SER A 35 -8.20 -1.38 7.92
C SER A 35 -8.46 -1.77 6.46
N LEU A 36 -7.93 -1.00 5.50
CA LEU A 36 -8.01 -1.33 4.07
C LEU A 36 -7.17 -2.56 3.74
N PHE A 37 -5.99 -2.70 4.36
CA PHE A 37 -5.15 -3.89 4.22
C PHE A 37 -5.83 -5.16 4.75
N ASP A 38 -6.46 -5.09 5.93
CA ASP A 38 -7.21 -6.20 6.52
C ASP A 38 -8.36 -6.66 5.61
N HIS A 39 -9.09 -5.71 5.02
CA HIS A 39 -10.13 -6.02 4.04
C HIS A 39 -9.57 -6.75 2.82
N TRP A 40 -8.44 -6.26 2.27
CA TRP A 40 -7.76 -6.92 1.15
C TRP A 40 -7.26 -8.33 1.51
N GLN A 41 -6.70 -8.51 2.72
CA GLN A 41 -6.29 -9.80 3.27
C GLN A 41 -7.47 -10.78 3.39
N ALA A 42 -8.63 -10.29 3.85
CA ALA A 42 -9.84 -11.09 3.96
C ALA A 42 -10.33 -11.59 2.59
N ILE A 43 -10.31 -10.74 1.56
CA ILE A 43 -10.75 -11.13 0.21
C ILE A 43 -9.77 -12.12 -0.43
N ARG A 44 -8.44 -11.90 -0.34
CA ARG A 44 -7.48 -12.83 -0.97
C ARG A 44 -7.52 -14.22 -0.33
N GLY A 45 -7.80 -14.32 0.97
CA GLY A 45 -7.66 -15.56 1.72
C GLY A 45 -6.24 -16.10 1.62
N THR A 46 -6.07 -17.27 1.01
CA THR A 46 -4.76 -17.92 0.80
C THR A 46 -4.10 -17.60 -0.54
N ARG A 47 -4.78 -16.85 -1.43
CA ARG A 47 -4.24 -16.46 -2.75
C ARG A 47 -3.14 -15.41 -2.58
N ILE A 48 -2.27 -15.23 -3.58
CA ILE A 48 -1.25 -14.16 -3.58
C ILE A 48 -1.90 -12.77 -3.52
N ALA A 49 -2.99 -12.59 -4.26
CA ALA A 49 -3.80 -11.37 -4.29
C ALA A 49 -5.29 -11.71 -4.56
N PRO A 50 -6.24 -10.82 -4.22
CA PRO A 50 -7.64 -10.96 -4.60
C PRO A 50 -7.82 -10.84 -6.11
N LEU A 51 -8.89 -11.43 -6.63
CA LEU A 51 -9.35 -11.09 -7.96
C LEU A 51 -9.96 -9.68 -7.92
N GLY A 52 -9.72 -8.87 -8.97
CA GLY A 52 -10.30 -7.52 -9.05
C GLY A 52 -11.82 -7.51 -8.99
N ARG A 53 -12.48 -8.55 -9.51
CA ARG A 53 -13.94 -8.72 -9.44
C ARG A 53 -14.47 -9.02 -8.04
N ASP A 54 -13.62 -9.49 -7.13
CA ASP A 54 -14.00 -9.82 -5.75
C ASP A 54 -13.98 -8.55 -4.86
N LEU A 55 -13.46 -7.42 -5.34
CA LEU A 55 -13.45 -6.16 -4.60
C LEU A 55 -14.83 -5.51 -4.64
N GLU A 56 -15.49 -5.44 -3.49
CA GLU A 56 -16.74 -4.70 -3.32
C GLU A 56 -16.49 -3.39 -2.58
N LEU A 57 -16.34 -2.29 -3.32
CA LEU A 57 -16.15 -0.95 -2.74
C LEU A 57 -17.30 -0.55 -1.79
N ALA A 58 -18.52 -1.02 -2.04
CA ALA A 58 -19.68 -0.78 -1.19
C ALA A 58 -19.57 -1.43 0.19
N ALA A 59 -18.69 -2.43 0.37
CA ALA A 59 -18.42 -3.06 1.66
C ALA A 59 -17.53 -2.20 2.57
N ILE A 60 -16.82 -1.22 2.01
CA ILE A 60 -15.87 -0.35 2.74
C ILE A 60 -16.18 1.16 2.55
N PRO A 61 -17.42 1.60 2.76
CA PRO A 61 -17.84 2.98 2.44
C PRO A 61 -17.05 4.04 3.21
N ARG A 62 -16.59 3.72 4.43
CA ARG A 62 -15.78 4.63 5.26
C ARG A 62 -14.36 4.85 4.73
N LEU A 63 -13.87 3.94 3.89
CA LEU A 63 -12.53 4.00 3.30
C LEU A 63 -12.55 4.69 1.94
N LEU A 64 -13.70 4.73 1.24
CA LEU A 64 -13.84 5.35 -0.08
C LEU A 64 -13.25 6.77 -0.20
N PRO A 65 -13.37 7.67 0.80
CA PRO A 65 -12.81 9.01 0.68
C PRO A 65 -11.30 9.06 0.44
N ILE A 66 -10.56 8.04 0.87
CA ILE A 66 -9.09 7.95 0.76
C ILE A 66 -8.62 7.00 -0.33
N ILE A 67 -9.53 6.40 -1.11
CA ILE A 67 -9.17 5.41 -2.11
C ILE A 67 -8.81 6.07 -3.44
N ASP A 68 -7.70 5.64 -4.02
CA ASP A 68 -7.34 5.79 -5.42
C ASP A 68 -7.35 4.39 -6.03
N LEU A 69 -8.35 4.08 -6.87
CA LEU A 69 -8.39 2.80 -7.58
C LEU A 69 -7.75 2.99 -8.94
N ILE A 70 -6.61 2.36 -9.16
CA ILE A 70 -5.83 2.50 -10.38
C ILE A 70 -6.08 1.30 -11.28
N GLU A 71 -6.38 1.56 -12.55
CA GLU A 71 -6.48 0.54 -13.59
C GLU A 71 -5.14 0.39 -14.30
N VAL A 72 -4.77 -0.87 -14.58
CA VAL A 72 -3.54 -1.23 -15.30
C VAL A 72 -3.88 -1.50 -16.76
N LEU A 73 -3.41 -0.63 -17.65
CA LEU A 73 -3.55 -0.78 -19.10
C LEU A 73 -2.27 -1.41 -19.65
N ARG A 74 -2.39 -2.42 -20.52
CA ARG A 74 -1.24 -3.16 -21.08
C ARG A 74 -1.07 -2.89 -22.58
N ALA A 75 0.15 -3.10 -23.05
CA ALA A 75 0.56 -2.93 -24.45
C ALA A 75 0.32 -1.52 -25.04
N PRO A 76 1.03 -0.47 -24.56
CA PRO A 76 2.09 -0.46 -23.53
C PRO A 76 1.56 -0.35 -22.10
N LEU A 77 2.42 -0.61 -21.10
CA LEU A 77 2.07 -0.47 -19.68
C LEU A 77 1.76 1.00 -19.35
N ARG A 78 0.50 1.29 -19.02
CA ARG A 78 0.01 2.60 -18.56
C ARG A 78 -0.93 2.42 -17.38
N PHE A 79 -1.24 3.52 -16.70
CA PHE A 79 -2.07 3.51 -15.51
C PHE A 79 -3.10 4.62 -15.59
N ARG A 80 -4.32 4.35 -15.13
CA ARG A 80 -5.43 5.30 -15.14
C ARG A 80 -6.14 5.32 -13.79
N HIS A 81 -6.47 6.50 -13.28
CA HIS A 81 -7.33 6.62 -12.10
C HIS A 81 -8.75 6.19 -12.48
N ARG A 82 -9.27 5.10 -11.91
CA ARG A 82 -10.64 4.60 -12.12
C ARG A 82 -11.62 5.16 -11.08
N LEU A 83 -11.14 5.41 -9.87
CA LEU A 83 -11.86 6.10 -8.81
C LEU A 83 -10.87 6.94 -8.02
N PHE A 84 -11.27 8.17 -7.70
CA PHE A 84 -10.50 9.06 -6.85
C PHE A 84 -11.38 9.56 -5.70
N GLY A 85 -11.01 9.18 -4.47
CA GLY A 85 -11.80 9.43 -3.28
C GLY A 85 -11.96 10.91 -2.97
N SER A 86 -13.09 11.27 -2.36
CA SER A 86 -13.46 12.67 -2.11
C SER A 86 -12.46 13.44 -1.23
N GLU A 87 -11.80 12.77 -0.28
CA GLU A 87 -10.74 13.40 0.52
C GLU A 87 -9.50 13.68 -0.34
N LEU A 88 -9.17 12.77 -1.26
CA LEU A 88 -8.09 12.97 -2.22
C LEU A 88 -8.39 14.12 -3.18
N VAL A 89 -9.64 14.22 -3.67
CA VAL A 89 -10.10 15.36 -4.48
C VAL A 89 -9.93 16.68 -3.71
N ALA A 90 -10.37 16.73 -2.45
CA ALA A 90 -10.26 17.92 -1.61
C ALA A 90 -8.79 18.32 -1.35
N ARG A 91 -7.90 17.34 -1.19
CA ARG A 91 -6.47 17.56 -0.96
C ARG A 91 -5.73 17.99 -2.22
N ASN A 92 -6.05 17.38 -3.37
CA ASN A 92 -5.41 17.64 -4.64
C ASN A 92 -6.02 18.85 -5.38
N GLY A 93 -7.18 19.34 -4.94
CA GLY A 93 -7.89 20.48 -5.54
C GLY A 93 -8.54 20.17 -6.89
N ARG A 94 -8.54 18.91 -7.32
CA ARG A 94 -9.13 18.46 -8.59
C ARG A 94 -9.50 16.99 -8.52
N ASP A 95 -10.56 16.63 -9.24
CA ASP A 95 -10.89 15.24 -9.55
C ASP A 95 -10.09 14.79 -10.77
N VAL A 96 -9.35 13.70 -10.62
CA VAL A 96 -8.50 13.11 -11.66
C VAL A 96 -9.05 11.79 -12.18
N THR A 97 -10.28 11.43 -11.79
CA THR A 97 -10.96 10.21 -12.24
C THR A 97 -11.02 10.17 -13.76
N GLY A 98 -10.66 9.04 -14.34
CA GLY A 98 -10.58 8.79 -15.78
C GLY A 98 -9.27 9.25 -16.44
N LEU A 99 -8.40 9.99 -15.74
CA LEU A 99 -7.15 10.51 -16.30
C LEU A 99 -6.00 9.50 -16.16
N GLU A 100 -5.11 9.48 -17.15
CA GLU A 100 -3.90 8.65 -17.12
C GLU A 100 -2.83 9.25 -16.19
N ILE A 101 -2.03 8.38 -15.57
CA ILE A 101 -0.89 8.76 -14.72
C ILE A 101 0.31 9.03 -15.63
N ASP A 102 0.40 10.24 -16.13
CA ASP A 102 1.44 10.69 -17.06
C ASP A 102 2.05 12.04 -16.68
N ALA A 103 2.96 12.53 -17.51
CA ALA A 103 3.62 13.82 -17.30
C ALA A 103 2.66 15.02 -17.44
N ALA A 104 1.58 14.89 -18.23
CA ALA A 104 0.59 15.96 -18.35
C ALA A 104 -0.20 16.14 -17.05
N LEU A 105 -0.50 15.03 -16.36
CA LEU A 105 -1.20 15.07 -15.08
C LEU A 105 -0.27 15.36 -13.90
N HIS A 106 0.86 14.65 -13.79
CA HIS A 106 1.70 14.64 -12.58
C HIS A 106 3.09 15.28 -12.77
N GLY A 107 3.39 15.85 -13.94
CA GLY A 107 4.68 16.46 -14.24
C GLY A 107 5.84 15.49 -14.02
N ASP A 108 6.92 15.99 -13.42
CA ASP A 108 8.14 15.21 -13.14
C ASP A 108 7.90 14.02 -12.20
N ALA A 109 6.88 14.10 -11.32
CA ALA A 109 6.53 13.03 -10.40
C ALA A 109 5.96 11.79 -11.11
N ALA A 110 5.45 11.94 -12.34
CA ALA A 110 4.83 10.85 -13.09
C ALA A 110 5.78 9.67 -13.29
N THR A 111 7.06 9.93 -13.56
CA THR A 111 8.07 8.87 -13.78
C THR A 111 8.27 8.04 -12.53
N GLU A 112 8.37 8.66 -11.36
CA GLU A 112 8.48 7.93 -10.09
C GLU A 112 7.21 7.14 -9.76
N ILE A 113 6.04 7.76 -9.93
CA ILE A 113 4.76 7.09 -9.62
C ILE A 113 4.59 5.86 -10.51
N ARG A 114 4.85 5.98 -11.83
CA ARG A 114 4.76 4.83 -12.74
C ARG A 114 5.78 3.74 -12.39
N ALA A 115 6.98 4.10 -11.93
CA ALA A 115 7.99 3.12 -11.54
C ALA A 115 7.53 2.29 -10.33
N THR A 116 6.96 2.91 -9.30
CA THR A 116 6.44 2.17 -8.13
C THR A 116 5.24 1.31 -8.49
N LEU A 117 4.32 1.80 -9.33
CA LEU A 117 3.18 1.01 -9.81
C LEU A 117 3.63 -0.18 -10.68
N ALA A 118 4.66 0.00 -11.51
CA ALA A 118 5.25 -1.08 -12.29
C ALA A 118 5.86 -2.17 -11.40
N THR A 119 6.53 -1.79 -10.30
CA THR A 119 7.05 -2.77 -9.31
C THR A 119 5.92 -3.63 -8.73
N ILE A 120 4.74 -3.06 -8.45
CA ILE A 120 3.59 -3.83 -7.96
C ILE A 120 3.08 -4.80 -9.04
N VAL A 121 3.01 -4.34 -10.29
CA VAL A 121 2.58 -5.18 -11.42
C VAL A 121 3.53 -6.36 -11.63
N GLU A 122 4.84 -6.14 -11.46
CA GLU A 122 5.87 -7.17 -11.62
C GLU A 122 5.92 -8.15 -10.45
N GLN A 123 5.80 -7.66 -9.21
CA GLN A 123 5.99 -8.48 -8.01
C GLN A 123 4.71 -9.08 -7.45
N VAL A 124 3.55 -8.52 -7.81
CA VAL A 124 2.22 -8.92 -7.32
C VAL A 124 2.17 -8.97 -5.80
N ARG A 125 2.67 -7.91 -5.16
CA ARG A 125 2.77 -7.80 -3.69
C ARG A 125 2.20 -6.48 -3.18
N PRO A 126 1.66 -6.45 -1.95
CA PRO A 126 1.24 -5.22 -1.31
C PRO A 126 2.43 -4.43 -0.78
N TYR A 127 2.39 -3.11 -0.93
CA TYR A 127 3.44 -2.19 -0.47
C TYR A 127 2.90 -1.09 0.42
N ARG A 128 3.75 -0.61 1.32
CA ARG A 128 3.61 0.66 2.02
C ARG A 128 4.50 1.70 1.34
N ARG A 129 3.95 2.88 1.12
CA ARG A 129 4.64 4.05 0.58
C ARG A 129 4.64 5.16 1.62
N LEU A 130 5.82 5.67 1.95
CA LEU A 130 6.00 6.90 2.71
C LEU A 130 6.75 7.89 1.84
N ALA A 131 6.15 9.03 1.51
CA ALA A 131 6.75 10.00 0.61
C ALA A 131 6.61 11.43 1.11
N ARG A 132 7.67 12.22 0.98
CA ARG A 132 7.61 13.67 1.12
C ARG A 132 7.04 14.28 -0.16
N GLN A 133 6.13 15.24 -0.01
CA GLN A 133 5.65 16.06 -1.12
C GLN A 133 6.54 17.29 -1.34
N ASP A 134 7.82 17.06 -1.64
CA ASP A 134 8.78 18.15 -1.86
C ASP A 134 8.35 19.06 -3.03
N TRP A 135 7.64 18.48 -4.00
CA TRP A 135 7.11 19.17 -5.19
C TRP A 135 5.96 20.15 -4.89
N ALA A 136 5.34 20.06 -3.71
CA ALA A 136 4.21 20.91 -3.33
C ALA A 136 4.62 22.16 -2.53
N ASN A 137 5.92 22.43 -2.37
CA ASN A 137 6.48 23.47 -1.49
C ASN A 137 5.95 23.38 -0.05
N ARG A 138 5.61 22.16 0.40
CA ARG A 138 5.12 21.82 1.74
C ARG A 138 5.92 20.64 2.28
N PRO A 139 7.20 20.83 2.64
CA PRO A 139 8.07 19.74 3.11
C PRO A 139 7.61 19.06 4.41
N TRP A 140 6.66 19.67 5.13
CA TRP A 140 6.00 19.10 6.31
C TRP A 140 4.82 18.19 5.98
N LEU A 141 4.39 18.09 4.71
CA LEU A 141 3.31 17.22 4.28
C LEU A 141 3.88 15.88 3.81
N SER A 142 3.64 14.84 4.60
CA SER A 142 3.96 13.46 4.24
C SER A 142 2.72 12.78 3.67
N VAL A 143 2.90 12.04 2.60
CA VAL A 143 1.92 11.08 2.11
C VAL A 143 2.29 9.71 2.65
N GLU A 144 1.32 9.06 3.28
CA GLU A 144 1.39 7.66 3.60
C GLU A 144 0.33 6.92 2.78
N ALA A 145 0.73 5.88 2.08
CA ALA A 145 -0.18 5.06 1.31
C ALA A 145 0.11 3.58 1.47
N ILE A 146 -0.93 2.77 1.26
CA ILE A 146 -0.77 1.35 0.95
C ILE A 146 -1.24 1.11 -0.48
N GLU A 147 -0.53 0.24 -1.19
CA GLU A 147 -0.75 -0.04 -2.60
C GLU A 147 -0.88 -1.56 -2.76
N LEU A 148 -2.09 -2.00 -3.11
CA LEU A 148 -2.51 -3.39 -3.00
C LEU A 148 -2.91 -3.93 -4.38
N PRO A 149 -2.25 -5.00 -4.89
CA PRO A 149 -2.56 -5.53 -6.20
C PRO A 149 -3.91 -6.25 -6.21
N LEU A 150 -4.60 -6.15 -7.34
CA LEU A 150 -5.79 -6.93 -7.68
C LEU A 150 -5.56 -7.58 -9.04
N VAL A 151 -5.79 -8.89 -9.11
CA VAL A 151 -5.44 -9.70 -10.28
C VAL A 151 -6.65 -10.18 -11.06
N ASP A 152 -6.45 -10.65 -12.28
CA ASP A 152 -7.44 -11.46 -13.01
C ASP A 152 -7.22 -12.97 -12.76
N GLU A 153 -8.01 -13.81 -13.44
CA GLU A 153 -7.92 -15.27 -13.34
C GLU A 153 -6.55 -15.83 -13.77
N THR A 154 -5.77 -15.07 -14.55
CA THR A 154 -4.43 -15.47 -15.00
C THR A 154 -3.34 -15.11 -13.98
N GLY A 155 -3.70 -14.36 -12.94
CA GLY A 155 -2.78 -13.82 -11.95
C GLY A 155 -2.12 -12.50 -12.37
N ALA A 156 -2.52 -11.91 -13.50
CA ALA A 156 -1.99 -10.63 -13.94
C ALA A 156 -2.65 -9.48 -13.16
N VAL A 157 -1.86 -8.53 -12.66
CA VAL A 157 -2.41 -7.32 -12.02
C VAL A 157 -3.18 -6.52 -13.06
N VAL A 158 -4.47 -6.32 -12.77
CA VAL A 158 -5.42 -5.52 -13.59
C VAL A 158 -5.80 -4.22 -12.91
N GLN A 159 -5.74 -4.18 -11.58
CA GLN A 159 -6.02 -2.98 -10.79
C GLN A 159 -5.08 -2.92 -9.59
N ILE A 160 -4.85 -1.71 -9.09
CA ILE A 160 -4.12 -1.47 -7.83
C ILE A 160 -5.06 -0.65 -6.95
N LEU A 161 -5.45 -1.24 -5.82
CA LEU A 161 -6.23 -0.57 -4.78
C LEU A 161 -5.27 0.20 -3.88
N ARG A 162 -5.38 1.52 -3.89
CA ARG A 162 -4.50 2.38 -3.11
C ARG A 162 -5.28 3.17 -2.08
N GLY A 163 -4.88 3.09 -0.82
CA GLY A 163 -5.37 3.97 0.24
C GLY A 163 -4.33 5.04 0.51
N VAL A 164 -4.70 6.32 0.48
CA VAL A 164 -3.78 7.46 0.62
C VAL A 164 -4.22 8.38 1.73
N THR A 165 -3.32 8.70 2.64
CA THR A 165 -3.56 9.65 3.72
C THR A 165 -2.44 10.69 3.78
N TYR A 166 -2.78 11.86 4.31
CA TYR A 166 -1.86 13.00 4.37
C TYR A 166 -1.68 13.38 5.83
N GLY A 167 -0.43 13.34 6.28
CA GLY A 167 -0.04 13.66 7.65
C GLY A 167 1.02 14.75 7.71
N ILE A 168 1.29 15.19 8.94
CA ILE A 168 2.48 15.98 9.27
C ILE A 168 3.40 15.06 10.05
N VAL A 169 4.60 14.80 9.52
CA VAL A 169 5.61 13.97 10.19
C VAL A 169 6.68 14.88 10.78
N GLN A 170 6.89 14.78 12.10
CA GLN A 170 7.94 15.48 12.84
C GLN A 170 8.79 14.47 13.64
N PRO A 171 10.13 14.43 13.46
CA PRO A 171 10.90 15.17 12.45
C PRO A 171 10.55 14.73 11.01
N PRO A 172 10.85 15.54 9.97
CA PRO A 172 10.62 15.15 8.58
C PRO A 172 11.28 13.80 8.26
N LEU A 173 10.67 13.02 7.36
CA LEU A 173 11.24 11.76 6.91
C LEU A 173 12.66 11.96 6.36
N GLU A 174 13.61 11.16 6.84
CA GLU A 174 15.02 11.21 6.42
C GLU A 174 15.16 10.89 4.92
N GLN A 175 14.37 9.94 4.43
CA GLN A 175 14.29 9.58 3.01
C GLN A 175 13.09 10.26 2.34
N ARG A 176 13.29 10.72 1.10
CA ARG A 176 12.21 11.34 0.30
C ARG A 176 11.08 10.36 -0.03
N LEU A 177 11.43 9.10 -0.26
CA LEU A 177 10.52 8.01 -0.57
C LEU A 177 11.03 6.72 0.09
N SER A 178 10.19 6.09 0.91
CA SER A 178 10.29 4.68 1.27
C SER A 178 9.14 3.92 0.59
N PHE A 179 9.47 2.75 0.03
CA PHE A 179 8.53 1.87 -0.65
C PHE A 179 8.86 0.43 -0.30
N GLU A 180 8.13 -0.12 0.67
CA GLU A 180 8.49 -1.37 1.36
C GLU A 180 7.36 -2.39 1.26
N PRO A 181 7.68 -3.68 1.04
CA PRO A 181 6.66 -4.72 0.96
C PRO A 181 5.99 -4.92 2.34
N LEU A 182 4.66 -5.00 2.35
CA LEU A 182 3.87 -5.22 3.57
C LEU A 182 3.85 -6.68 4.02
N LEU A 183 4.20 -7.58 3.13
CA LEU A 183 4.27 -9.01 3.41
C LEU A 183 5.70 -9.51 3.19
N PRO A 184 6.17 -10.46 4.02
CA PRO A 184 7.46 -11.08 3.80
C PRO A 184 7.48 -11.77 2.43
N PRO A 185 8.66 -11.92 1.80
CA PRO A 185 8.76 -12.67 0.55
C PRO A 185 8.25 -14.09 0.75
N GLU A 186 7.37 -14.55 -0.13
CA GLU A 186 6.94 -15.95 -0.13
C GLU A 186 8.18 -16.84 -0.27
N ARG A 187 8.35 -17.79 0.66
CA ARG A 187 9.42 -18.78 0.53
C ARG A 187 9.14 -19.59 -0.74
N PRO A 188 10.13 -19.83 -1.61
CA PRO A 188 9.92 -20.69 -2.76
C PRO A 188 9.44 -22.05 -2.26
N VAL A 189 8.31 -22.52 -2.81
CA VAL A 189 7.89 -23.91 -2.65
C VAL A 189 9.01 -24.74 -3.24
N ARG A 190 9.77 -25.43 -2.39
CA ARG A 190 10.73 -26.43 -2.84
C ARG A 190 9.92 -27.51 -3.55
N ALA A 191 10.12 -27.62 -4.86
CA ALA A 191 9.69 -28.76 -5.66
C ALA A 191 10.41 -30.04 -5.21
#